data_AF-A0A6B3CQ07-F1
#
_entry.id   AF-A0A6B3CQ07-F1
#
_cell.length_a   1.000
_cell.length_b   1.000
_cell.length_c   1.000
_cell.angle_alpha   90.00
_cell.angle_beta   90.00
_cell.angle_gamma   90.00
#
_symmetry.space_group_name_H-M   'P 1'
#
loop_
_entity.id
_entity.type
_entity.pdbx_description
1 polymer ?
#
loop_
_entity_poly.entity_id
_entity_poly.type
_entity_poly.pdbx_seq_one_letter_code
_entity_poly.pdbx_strand_id
1 'polypeptide(L)'
;ARRADGGAPAPTLWLRGADLLAEDVSVADAASRTLSRSARIVTAAGAHGDMSTATPERVAKLAADAGHPLLVVLDGPEEMPPLLAHRLAEWTRSTLGWLRENTVRLVVACRPEHWETAGALWPPDALHRPHRPARRLPPALRLADLTPEQAESAKEAYGIPPTALAPGHDRHPLTLRLLAEVRAALPPGVPGRPDTEDVFGAHLDLLCVRAAVRI
;
A
#
# COMPACT_ATOMS: atom_id res chain seq x y z
N ALA A 1 -1.27 2.93 14.13
CA ALA A 1 -1.28 4.10 13.22
C ALA A 1 -0.82 5.33 13.99
N ARG A 2 0.42 5.79 13.81
CA ARG A 2 0.94 7.03 14.42
C ARG A 2 0.69 8.25 13.52
N ARG A 3 -0.54 8.41 13.03
CA ARG A 3 -0.97 9.63 12.30
C ARG A 3 -1.73 10.61 13.19
N ALA A 4 -1.91 10.29 14.48
CA ALA A 4 -2.76 11.04 15.40
C ALA A 4 -2.02 11.95 16.39
N ASP A 5 -0.70 11.79 16.60
CA ASP A 5 0.05 12.58 17.58
C ASP A 5 0.79 13.76 16.92
N GLY A 6 0.05 14.84 16.66
CA GLY A 6 0.48 16.24 16.82
C GLY A 6 1.55 16.85 15.90
N GLY A 7 2.34 16.07 15.17
CA GLY A 7 3.28 16.57 14.15
C GLY A 7 2.66 16.55 12.75
N ALA A 8 2.95 17.56 11.91
CA ALA A 8 2.58 17.47 10.50
C ALA A 8 3.14 16.15 9.93
N PRO A 9 2.30 15.31 9.28
CA PRO A 9 2.77 14.03 8.77
C PRO A 9 3.91 14.27 7.79
N ALA A 10 4.94 13.41 7.85
CA ALA A 10 6.05 13.48 6.90
C ALA A 10 5.49 13.52 5.45
N PRO A 11 5.97 14.43 4.58
CA PRO A 11 5.52 14.50 3.20
C PRO A 11 5.60 13.12 2.56
N THR A 12 4.45 12.59 2.12
CA THR A 12 4.33 11.21 1.62
C THR A 12 3.72 11.21 0.23
N LEU A 13 4.39 10.56 -0.71
CA LEU A 13 3.89 10.29 -2.05
C LEU A 13 3.53 8.81 -2.18
N TRP A 14 2.27 8.53 -2.53
CA TRP A 14 1.78 7.16 -2.76
C TRP A 14 1.72 6.86 -4.25
N LEU A 15 2.35 5.77 -4.65
CA LEU A 15 2.42 5.26 -6.00
C LEU A 15 1.96 3.81 -6.00
N ARG A 16 1.38 3.36 -7.11
CA ARG A 16 1.00 1.95 -7.31
C ARG A 16 1.84 1.34 -8.43
N GLY A 17 2.21 0.07 -8.30
CA GLY A 17 2.90 -0.69 -9.35
C GLY A 17 2.13 -0.69 -10.66
N ALA A 18 0.80 -0.80 -10.59
CA ALA A 18 -0.09 -0.73 -11.75
C ALA A 18 -0.08 0.62 -12.49
N ASP A 19 0.40 1.70 -11.86
CA ASP A 19 0.51 3.03 -12.48
C ASP A 19 1.93 3.29 -13.05
N LEU A 20 2.86 2.33 -12.93
CA LEU A 20 4.19 2.40 -13.55
C LEU A 20 4.10 2.17 -15.06
N LEU A 21 5.03 2.77 -15.80
CA LEU A 21 5.11 2.63 -17.26
C LEU A 21 6.31 1.77 -17.67
N ALA A 22 6.22 1.15 -18.85
CA ALA A 22 7.26 0.23 -19.36
C ALA A 22 8.61 0.93 -19.56
N GLU A 23 8.56 2.21 -19.91
CA GLU A 23 9.69 3.10 -20.17
C GLU A 23 10.29 3.73 -18.91
N ASP A 24 9.66 3.58 -17.74
CA ASP A 24 10.17 4.14 -16.50
C ASP A 24 11.61 3.65 -16.25
N VAL A 25 12.51 4.59 -16.00
CA VAL A 25 13.90 4.34 -15.67
C VAL A 25 14.08 4.24 -14.17
N SER A 26 13.22 4.92 -13.39
CA SER A 26 13.22 4.84 -11.93
C SER A 26 11.85 5.17 -11.33
N VAL A 27 11.71 5.03 -10.01
CA VAL A 27 10.51 5.50 -9.29
C VAL A 27 10.25 7.00 -9.46
N ALA A 28 11.27 7.79 -9.81
CA ALA A 28 11.17 9.24 -9.99
C ALA A 28 10.25 9.61 -11.17
N ASP A 29 10.20 8.78 -12.21
CA ASP A 29 9.34 9.02 -13.39
C ASP A 29 7.86 8.95 -13.01
N ALA A 30 7.49 7.90 -12.25
CA ALA A 30 6.15 7.76 -11.70
C ALA A 30 5.82 8.86 -10.67
N ALA A 31 6.79 9.25 -9.84
CA ALA A 31 6.64 10.36 -8.92
C ALA A 31 6.38 11.68 -9.66
N SER A 32 7.13 11.96 -10.72
CA SER A 32 7.00 13.16 -11.55
C SER A 32 5.62 13.25 -12.21
N ARG A 33 5.15 12.15 -12.79
CA ARG A 33 3.80 12.08 -13.37
C ARG A 33 2.70 12.27 -12.32
N THR A 34 2.87 11.68 -11.14
CA THR A 34 1.89 11.79 -10.04
C THR A 34 1.80 13.22 -9.49
N LEU A 35 2.95 13.87 -9.29
CA LEU A 35 3.01 15.27 -8.87
C LEU A 35 2.45 16.20 -9.96
N SER A 36 2.75 15.95 -11.23
CA SER A 36 2.18 16.71 -12.36
C SER A 36 0.66 16.59 -12.43
N ARG A 37 0.10 15.41 -12.15
CA ARG A 37 -1.36 15.22 -12.07
C ARG A 37 -1.96 15.98 -10.88
N SER A 38 -1.30 15.90 -9.73
CA SER A 38 -1.74 16.58 -8.50
C SER A 38 -1.67 18.09 -8.63
N ALA A 39 -0.62 18.61 -9.27
CA ALA A 39 -0.43 20.01 -9.62
C ALA A 39 -1.64 20.56 -10.38
N ARG A 40 -2.12 19.84 -11.41
CA ARG A 40 -3.31 20.26 -12.18
C ARG A 40 -4.56 20.39 -11.32
N ILE A 41 -4.77 19.46 -10.39
CA ILE A 41 -5.92 19.46 -9.47
C ILE A 41 -5.84 20.66 -8.52
N VAL A 42 -4.67 20.90 -7.96
CA VAL A 42 -4.46 21.96 -6.96
C VAL A 42 -4.43 23.35 -7.60
N THR A 43 -3.88 23.50 -8.81
CA THR A 43 -4.02 24.71 -9.64
C THR A 43 -5.49 24.99 -9.96
N ALA A 44 -6.26 23.98 -10.38
CA ALA A 44 -7.70 24.15 -10.64
C ALA A 44 -8.48 24.54 -9.38
N ALA A 45 -8.01 24.15 -8.20
CA ALA A 45 -8.56 24.55 -6.91
C ALA A 45 -8.09 25.95 -6.43
N GLY A 46 -7.33 26.69 -7.24
CA GLY A 46 -6.91 28.07 -6.94
C GLY A 46 -5.62 28.18 -6.12
N ALA A 47 -4.77 27.16 -6.11
CA ALA A 47 -3.48 27.26 -5.45
C ALA A 47 -2.57 28.32 -6.10
N HIS A 48 -1.78 28.98 -5.26
CA HIS A 48 -0.90 30.07 -5.68
C HIS A 48 0.45 29.51 -6.13
N GLY A 49 0.99 30.04 -7.23
CA GLY A 49 2.30 29.69 -7.76
C GLY A 49 2.27 28.73 -8.95
N ASP A 50 3.43 28.56 -9.58
CA ASP A 50 3.59 27.69 -10.73
C ASP A 50 3.78 26.23 -10.29
N MET A 51 2.69 25.46 -10.29
CA MET A 51 2.70 24.05 -9.91
C MET A 51 3.43 23.16 -10.92
N SER A 52 3.80 23.65 -12.10
CA SER A 52 4.66 22.90 -13.04
C SER A 52 6.08 22.70 -12.48
N THR A 53 6.47 23.52 -11.49
CA THR A 53 7.77 23.42 -10.80
C THR A 53 7.82 22.39 -9.67
N ALA A 54 6.70 21.70 -9.38
CA ALA A 54 6.59 20.70 -8.32
C ALA A 54 7.22 19.35 -8.72
N THR A 55 8.50 19.36 -9.09
CA THR A 55 9.23 18.13 -9.42
C THR A 55 9.47 17.29 -8.15
N PRO A 56 9.67 15.96 -8.28
CA PRO A 56 10.01 15.10 -7.15
C PRO A 56 11.21 15.60 -6.34
N GLU A 57 12.24 16.12 -7.00
CA GLU A 57 13.47 16.66 -6.41
C GLU A 57 13.18 17.93 -5.62
N ARG A 58 12.36 18.83 -6.18
CA ARG A 58 11.93 20.07 -5.51
C ARG A 58 11.14 19.74 -4.24
N VAL A 59 10.20 18.80 -4.33
CA VAL A 59 9.40 18.35 -3.19
C VAL A 59 10.27 17.66 -2.14
N ALA A 60 11.23 16.82 -2.56
CA ALA A 60 12.18 16.19 -1.67
C ALA A 60 13.04 17.22 -0.92
N LYS A 61 13.54 18.24 -1.63
CA LYS A 61 14.27 19.35 -1.03
C LYS A 61 13.44 20.13 -0.02
N LEU A 62 12.20 20.48 -0.36
CA LEU A 62 11.30 21.18 0.55
C LEU A 62 10.99 20.37 1.82
N ALA A 63 10.80 19.06 1.68
CA ALA A 63 10.64 18.17 2.81
C ALA A 63 11.90 18.19 3.71
N ALA A 64 13.08 18.06 3.09
CA ALA A 64 14.35 18.04 3.79
C ALA A 64 14.62 19.37 4.51
N ASP A 65 14.33 20.51 3.88
CA ASP A 65 14.42 21.85 4.49
C ASP A 65 13.47 22.00 5.69
N ALA A 66 12.34 21.27 5.68
CA ALA A 66 11.41 21.16 6.80
C ALA A 66 11.81 20.11 7.85
N GLY A 67 13.00 19.49 7.74
CA GLY A 67 13.52 18.51 8.69
C GLY A 67 13.01 17.08 8.50
N HIS A 68 12.34 16.78 7.38
CA HIS A 68 11.76 15.46 7.13
C HIS A 68 12.15 14.93 5.74
N PRO A 69 12.58 13.67 5.59
CA PRO A 69 12.75 13.12 4.24
C PRO A 69 11.38 12.98 3.57
N LEU A 70 11.33 13.19 2.24
CA LEU A 70 10.19 12.75 1.45
C LEU A 70 10.08 11.23 1.54
N LEU A 71 8.89 10.74 1.90
CA LEU A 71 8.57 9.32 1.92
C LEU A 71 7.82 8.96 0.63
N VAL A 72 8.35 8.04 -0.15
CA VAL A 72 7.64 7.42 -1.28
C VAL A 72 7.18 6.04 -0.84
N VAL A 73 5.90 5.73 -1.07
CA VAL A 73 5.37 4.38 -0.91
C VAL A 73 5.03 3.84 -2.29
N LEU A 74 5.62 2.71 -2.64
CA LEU A 74 5.26 1.94 -3.84
C LEU A 74 4.46 0.72 -3.42
N ASP A 75 3.18 0.71 -3.77
CA ASP A 75 2.23 -0.36 -3.43
C ASP A 75 2.01 -1.30 -4.61
N GLY A 76 2.16 -2.60 -4.39
CA GLY A 76 1.95 -3.64 -5.39
C GLY A 76 2.87 -3.54 -6.62
N PRO A 77 4.21 -3.39 -6.50
CA PRO A 77 5.12 -3.39 -7.65
C PRO A 77 5.02 -4.64 -8.53
N GLU A 78 4.53 -5.77 -8.01
CA GLU A 78 4.24 -6.97 -8.78
C GLU A 78 3.20 -6.78 -9.91
N GLU A 79 2.44 -5.68 -9.88
CA GLU A 79 1.48 -5.30 -10.92
C GLU A 79 2.13 -4.44 -12.04
N MET A 80 3.45 -4.20 -11.99
CA MET A 80 4.14 -3.38 -12.98
C MET A 80 4.14 -4.02 -14.39
N PRO A 81 4.30 -3.21 -15.46
CA PRO A 81 4.37 -3.74 -16.82
C PRO A 81 5.50 -4.77 -17.00
N PRO A 82 5.29 -5.87 -17.76
CA PRO A 82 6.31 -6.91 -17.95
C PRO A 82 7.64 -6.39 -18.51
N LEU A 83 7.60 -5.41 -19.42
CA LEU A 83 8.81 -4.79 -19.99
C LEU A 83 9.65 -4.07 -18.93
N LEU A 84 9.02 -3.49 -17.90
CA LEU A 84 9.73 -2.89 -16.77
C LEU A 84 10.30 -3.99 -15.87
N ALA A 85 9.50 -5.03 -15.60
CA ALA A 85 9.92 -6.18 -14.79
C ALA A 85 11.17 -6.89 -15.37
N HIS A 86 11.27 -7.00 -16.70
CA HIS A 86 12.47 -7.54 -17.37
C HIS A 86 13.74 -6.70 -17.15
N ARG A 87 13.60 -5.41 -16.85
CA ARG A 87 14.71 -4.48 -16.59
C ARG A 87 14.81 -4.08 -15.11
N LEU A 88 14.20 -4.86 -14.20
CA LEU A 88 14.06 -4.52 -12.79
C LEU A 88 15.41 -4.21 -12.10
N ALA A 89 16.49 -4.89 -12.46
CA ALA A 89 17.82 -4.64 -11.91
C ALA A 89 18.37 -3.25 -12.28
N GLU A 90 18.15 -2.81 -13.51
CA GLU A 90 18.53 -1.46 -13.96
C GLU A 90 17.65 -0.41 -13.29
N TRP A 91 16.33 -0.62 -13.31
CA TRP A 91 15.36 0.27 -12.68
C TRP A 91 15.62 0.44 -11.18
N THR A 92 15.96 -0.64 -10.48
CA THR A 92 16.29 -0.63 -9.04
C THR A 92 17.54 0.20 -8.76
N ARG A 93 18.57 0.06 -9.60
CA ARG A 93 19.83 0.81 -9.46
C ARG A 93 19.61 2.31 -9.67
N SER A 94 18.88 2.68 -10.72
CA SER A 94 18.53 4.08 -11.02
C SER A 94 17.65 4.67 -9.92
N THR A 95 16.68 3.89 -9.42
CA THR A 95 15.86 4.27 -8.26
C THR A 95 16.72 4.52 -7.03
N LEU A 96 17.66 3.63 -6.70
CA LEU A 96 18.57 3.82 -5.56
C LEU A 96 19.42 5.08 -5.71
N GLY A 97 19.94 5.35 -6.90
CA GLY A 97 20.70 6.57 -7.20
C GLY A 97 19.89 7.81 -6.88
N TRP A 98 18.69 7.91 -7.45
CA TRP A 98 17.78 9.02 -7.22
C TRP A 98 17.39 9.20 -5.73
N LEU A 99 17.12 8.09 -5.02
CA LEU A 99 16.80 8.12 -3.59
C LEU A 99 17.96 8.71 -2.76
N ARG A 100 19.19 8.31 -3.06
CA ARG A 100 20.40 8.79 -2.35
C ARG A 100 20.69 10.25 -2.64
N GLU A 101 20.61 10.65 -3.90
CA GLU A 101 20.86 12.03 -4.34
C GLU A 101 19.88 13.02 -3.73
N ASN A 102 18.61 12.61 -3.53
CA ASN A 102 17.54 13.49 -3.07
C ASN A 102 17.13 13.25 -1.61
N THR A 103 17.86 12.43 -0.85
CA THR A 103 17.54 12.08 0.55
C THR A 103 16.11 11.54 0.75
N VAL A 104 15.58 10.84 -0.26
CA VAL A 104 14.23 10.26 -0.24
C VAL A 104 14.26 8.88 0.44
N ARG A 105 13.16 8.52 1.10
CA ARG A 105 12.94 7.19 1.67
C ARG A 105 11.88 6.45 0.88
N LEU A 106 12.14 5.20 0.53
CA LEU A 106 11.19 4.34 -0.17
C LEU A 106 10.68 3.25 0.77
N VAL A 107 9.36 3.05 0.78
CA VAL A 107 8.70 1.87 1.34
C VAL A 107 8.06 1.11 0.19
N VAL A 108 8.38 -0.18 0.09
CA VAL A 108 7.77 -1.07 -0.90
C VAL A 108 6.81 -1.99 -0.17
N ALA A 109 5.52 -1.87 -0.47
CA ALA A 109 4.49 -2.80 -0.01
C ALA A 109 4.24 -3.80 -1.13
N CYS A 110 4.64 -5.05 -0.92
CA CYS A 110 4.57 -6.09 -1.94
C CYS A 110 4.38 -7.46 -1.32
N ARG A 111 3.99 -8.42 -2.15
CA ARG A 111 3.97 -9.84 -1.82
C ARG A 111 5.38 -10.39 -1.53
N PRO A 112 5.51 -11.39 -0.64
CA PRO A 112 6.81 -11.98 -0.30
C PRO A 112 7.50 -12.61 -1.52
N GLU A 113 6.75 -13.19 -2.45
CA GLU A 113 7.28 -13.80 -3.69
C GLU A 113 7.97 -12.77 -4.58
N HIS A 114 7.38 -11.56 -4.68
CA HIS A 114 8.02 -10.47 -5.39
C HIS A 114 9.29 -10.00 -4.67
N TRP A 115 9.21 -9.84 -3.34
CA TRP A 115 10.34 -9.36 -2.54
C TRP A 115 11.53 -10.32 -2.50
N GLU A 116 11.30 -11.63 -2.62
CA GLU A 116 12.37 -12.63 -2.71
C GLU A 116 13.35 -12.31 -3.83
N THR A 117 12.83 -11.92 -5.00
CA THR A 117 13.64 -11.56 -6.17
C THR A 117 14.04 -10.08 -6.14
N ALA A 118 13.07 -9.17 -5.98
CA ALA A 118 13.31 -7.73 -6.09
C ALA A 118 14.19 -7.20 -4.94
N GLY A 119 14.00 -7.72 -3.72
CA GLY A 119 14.76 -7.31 -2.54
C GLY A 119 16.25 -7.65 -2.65
N ALA A 120 16.61 -8.71 -3.38
CA ALA A 120 18.00 -9.11 -3.59
C ALA A 120 18.78 -8.17 -4.53
N LEU A 121 18.07 -7.35 -5.31
CA LEU A 121 18.66 -6.36 -6.22
C LEU A 121 19.13 -5.10 -5.47
N TRP A 122 18.67 -4.89 -4.24
CA TRP A 122 19.08 -3.78 -3.40
C TRP A 122 20.36 -4.13 -2.63
N PRO A 123 21.32 -3.19 -2.51
CA PRO A 123 22.50 -3.44 -1.71
C PRO A 123 22.13 -3.49 -0.21
N PRO A 124 22.83 -4.33 0.61
CA PRO A 124 22.42 -4.58 1.99
C PRO A 124 22.46 -3.37 2.94
N ASP A 125 23.15 -2.29 2.56
CA ASP A 125 23.23 -1.02 3.29
C ASP A 125 22.04 -0.09 2.99
N ALA A 126 21.34 -0.30 1.87
CA ALA A 126 20.14 0.45 1.52
C ALA A 126 18.87 -0.09 2.21
N LEU A 127 18.86 -1.35 2.63
CA LEU A 127 17.69 -2.00 3.22
C LEU A 127 17.53 -1.68 4.71
N HIS A 128 16.32 -1.27 5.09
CA HIS A 128 15.93 -1.18 6.49
C HIS A 128 15.92 -2.57 7.13
N ARG A 129 16.61 -2.73 8.27
CA ARG A 129 16.57 -3.95 9.08
C ARG A 129 15.58 -3.77 10.23
N PRO A 130 14.36 -4.33 10.14
CA PRO A 130 13.43 -4.28 11.26
C PRO A 130 13.93 -5.17 12.40
N HIS A 131 13.43 -4.92 13.62
CA HIS A 131 13.79 -5.70 14.81
C HIS A 131 13.51 -7.21 14.64
N ARG A 132 12.46 -7.56 13.89
CA ARG A 132 12.11 -8.93 13.53
C ARG A 132 12.00 -9.05 12.01
N PRO A 133 13.12 -9.34 11.31
CA PRO A 133 13.09 -9.48 9.85
C PRO A 133 12.35 -10.74 9.43
N ALA A 134 11.73 -10.69 8.25
CA ALA A 134 11.17 -11.87 7.61
C ALA A 134 12.26 -12.94 7.40
N ARG A 135 11.93 -14.20 7.71
CA ARG A 135 12.87 -15.32 7.53
C ARG A 135 12.98 -15.67 6.05
N ARG A 136 14.18 -16.04 5.59
CA ARG A 136 14.48 -16.50 4.22
C ARG A 136 14.19 -15.49 3.11
N LEU A 137 14.08 -14.20 3.46
CA LEU A 137 13.91 -13.11 2.51
C LEU A 137 15.00 -12.04 2.77
N PRO A 138 15.28 -11.17 1.79
CA PRO A 138 15.99 -9.92 2.05
C PRO A 138 15.30 -9.14 3.20
N PRO A 139 16.05 -8.37 4.02
CA PRO A 139 15.49 -7.68 5.18
C PRO A 139 14.18 -6.94 4.89
N ALA A 140 13.10 -7.39 5.50
CA ALA A 140 11.75 -6.84 5.35
C ALA A 140 10.93 -7.05 6.61
N LEU A 141 9.96 -6.16 6.83
CA LEU A 141 8.95 -6.30 7.87
C LEU A 141 7.81 -7.16 7.32
N ARG A 142 7.56 -8.31 7.94
CA ARG A 142 6.41 -9.15 7.58
C ARG A 142 5.15 -8.61 8.23
N LEU A 143 4.16 -8.24 7.41
CA LEU A 143 2.80 -7.97 7.88
C LEU A 143 2.04 -9.29 7.94
N ALA A 144 1.55 -9.64 9.13
CA ALA A 144 0.77 -10.84 9.37
C ALA A 144 -0.69 -10.45 9.69
N ASP A 145 -1.52 -11.45 10.00
CA ASP A 145 -2.85 -11.25 10.56
C ASP A 145 -2.80 -10.37 11.81
N LEU A 146 -3.98 -9.82 12.15
CA LEU A 146 -4.16 -9.06 13.36
C LEU A 146 -3.76 -9.90 14.59
N THR A 147 -3.20 -9.25 15.61
CA THR A 147 -3.11 -9.88 16.94
C THR A 147 -4.53 -10.15 17.46
N PRO A 148 -4.71 -11.08 18.41
CA PRO A 148 -6.02 -11.32 19.00
C PRO A 148 -6.72 -10.04 19.48
N GLU A 149 -6.00 -9.14 20.14
CA GLU A 149 -6.53 -7.88 20.67
C GLU A 149 -6.94 -6.91 19.54
N GLN A 150 -6.14 -6.86 18.47
CA GLN A 150 -6.46 -6.07 17.28
C GLN A 150 -7.67 -6.64 16.54
N ALA A 151 -7.79 -7.97 16.48
CA ALA A 151 -8.91 -8.64 15.85
C ALA A 151 -10.21 -8.39 16.62
N GLU A 152 -10.21 -8.48 17.95
CA GLU A 152 -11.38 -8.13 18.76
C GLU A 152 -11.78 -6.66 18.56
N SER A 153 -10.81 -5.74 18.59
CA SER A 153 -11.07 -4.31 18.32
C SER A 153 -11.66 -4.09 16.92
N ALA A 154 -11.18 -4.82 15.91
CA ALA A 154 -11.70 -4.74 14.55
C ALA A 154 -13.11 -5.34 14.44
N LYS A 155 -13.38 -6.46 15.10
CA LYS A 155 -14.71 -7.09 15.15
C LYS A 155 -15.72 -6.15 15.79
N GLU A 156 -15.38 -5.53 16.93
CA GLU A 156 -16.23 -4.53 17.58
C GLU A 156 -16.52 -3.35 16.66
N ALA A 157 -15.49 -2.78 16.02
CA ALA A 157 -15.64 -1.66 15.09
C ALA A 157 -16.52 -1.98 13.88
N TYR A 158 -16.49 -3.24 13.41
CA TYR A 158 -17.31 -3.72 12.31
C TYR A 158 -18.67 -4.30 12.73
N GLY A 159 -18.98 -4.35 14.03
CA GLY A 159 -20.21 -4.97 14.54
C GLY A 159 -20.27 -6.48 14.30
N ILE A 160 -19.12 -7.15 14.24
CA ILE A 160 -19.00 -8.60 14.04
C ILE A 160 -19.04 -9.29 15.42
N PRO A 161 -19.98 -10.22 15.67
CA PRO A 161 -19.99 -10.98 16.92
C PRO A 161 -18.70 -11.78 17.12
N PRO A 162 -18.20 -11.97 18.36
CA PRO A 162 -16.91 -12.63 18.63
C PRO A 162 -16.77 -14.02 18.00
N THR A 163 -17.88 -14.78 17.95
CA THR A 163 -17.92 -16.15 17.40
C THR A 163 -18.56 -16.23 16.02
N ALA A 164 -18.50 -15.15 15.23
CA ALA A 164 -19.11 -15.09 13.90
C ALA A 164 -18.31 -15.81 12.79
N LEU A 165 -17.08 -16.22 13.07
CA LEU A 165 -16.18 -16.92 12.15
C LEU A 165 -15.73 -18.26 12.74
N ALA A 166 -15.33 -19.17 11.85
CA ALA A 166 -14.63 -20.39 12.24
C ALA A 166 -13.31 -20.05 12.98
N PRO A 167 -12.91 -20.84 14.01
CA PRO A 167 -11.64 -20.63 14.70
C PRO A 167 -10.45 -20.62 13.73
N GLY A 168 -9.57 -19.62 13.84
CA GLY A 168 -8.41 -19.47 12.97
C GLY A 168 -8.61 -18.54 11.78
N HIS A 169 -9.85 -18.24 11.41
CA HIS A 169 -10.20 -17.31 10.32
C HIS A 169 -10.58 -15.91 10.82
N ASP A 170 -10.59 -15.73 12.13
CA ASP A 170 -11.16 -14.59 12.84
C ASP A 170 -10.19 -13.43 13.09
N ARG A 171 -9.00 -13.49 12.48
CA ARG A 171 -7.94 -12.47 12.62
C ARG A 171 -7.45 -11.88 11.31
N HIS A 172 -7.87 -12.43 10.17
CA HIS A 172 -7.44 -11.95 8.87
C HIS A 172 -8.17 -10.63 8.51
N PRO A 173 -7.47 -9.49 8.33
CA PRO A 173 -8.10 -8.18 8.20
C PRO A 173 -9.13 -8.08 7.07
N LEU A 174 -8.81 -8.66 5.91
CA LEU A 174 -9.71 -8.64 4.75
C LEU A 174 -10.96 -9.48 5.02
N THR A 175 -10.82 -10.65 5.64
CA THR A 175 -11.95 -11.54 5.96
C THR A 175 -12.94 -10.86 6.89
N LEU A 176 -12.44 -10.17 7.94
CA LEU A 176 -13.30 -9.40 8.84
C LEU A 176 -14.06 -8.30 8.10
N ARG A 177 -13.37 -7.52 7.26
CA ARG A 177 -14.02 -6.46 6.48
C ARG A 177 -15.10 -7.01 5.55
N LEU A 178 -14.79 -8.05 4.78
CA LEU A 178 -15.75 -8.63 3.82
C LEU A 178 -16.94 -9.27 4.52
N LEU A 179 -16.72 -9.93 5.67
CA LEU A 179 -17.81 -10.46 6.49
C LEU A 179 -18.74 -9.34 6.97
N ALA A 180 -18.20 -8.19 7.39
CA ALA A 180 -19.03 -7.05 7.79
C ALA A 180 -19.94 -6.59 6.64
N GLU A 181 -19.40 -6.47 5.43
CA GLU A 181 -20.17 -6.09 4.24
C GLU A 181 -21.24 -7.12 3.87
N VAL A 182 -20.92 -8.42 3.96
CA VAL A 182 -21.87 -9.51 3.73
C VAL A 182 -23.00 -9.48 4.77
N ARG A 183 -22.65 -9.37 6.06
CA ARG A 183 -23.65 -9.32 7.15
C ARG A 183 -24.57 -8.09 7.06
N ALA A 184 -24.05 -6.96 6.61
CA ALA A 184 -24.86 -5.76 6.39
C ALA A 184 -25.87 -5.91 5.23
N ALA A 185 -25.62 -6.82 4.29
CA ALA A 185 -26.51 -7.11 3.18
C ALA A 185 -27.52 -8.24 3.46
N LEU A 186 -27.25 -9.07 4.48
CA LEU A 186 -28.12 -10.19 4.86
C LEU A 186 -29.15 -9.78 5.93
N PRO A 187 -30.29 -10.49 6.02
CA PRO A 187 -31.18 -10.36 7.17
C PRO A 187 -30.44 -10.62 8.49
N PRO A 188 -30.86 -9.97 9.60
CA PRO A 188 -30.28 -10.26 10.91
C PRO A 188 -30.54 -11.71 11.31
N GLY A 189 -29.57 -12.32 12.02
CA GLY A 189 -29.74 -13.66 12.59
C GLY A 189 -29.46 -14.84 11.65
N VAL A 190 -28.88 -14.61 10.46
CA VAL A 190 -28.39 -15.71 9.61
C VAL A 190 -27.39 -16.56 10.41
N PRO A 191 -27.66 -17.86 10.62
CA PRO A 191 -26.80 -18.74 11.39
C PRO A 191 -25.54 -19.12 10.61
N GLY A 192 -24.50 -19.52 11.33
CA GLY A 192 -23.26 -20.04 10.74
C GLY A 192 -22.00 -19.43 11.35
N ARG A 193 -20.88 -20.12 11.11
CA ARG A 193 -19.53 -19.66 11.44
C ARG A 193 -18.65 -19.90 10.22
N PRO A 194 -18.81 -19.11 9.15
CA PRO A 194 -18.07 -19.31 7.91
C PRO A 194 -16.56 -19.26 8.16
N ASP A 195 -15.82 -19.98 7.33
CA ASP A 195 -14.38 -19.78 7.18
C ASP A 195 -14.07 -18.63 6.21
N THR A 196 -12.80 -18.48 5.81
CA THR A 196 -12.40 -17.37 4.92
C THR A 196 -12.95 -17.55 3.52
N GLU A 197 -12.93 -18.78 3.03
CA GLU A 197 -13.36 -19.17 1.70
C GLU A 197 -14.87 -18.97 1.53
N ASP A 198 -15.65 -19.37 2.54
CA ASP A 198 -17.09 -19.11 2.64
C ASP A 198 -17.39 -17.60 2.56
N VAL A 199 -16.63 -16.77 3.30
CA VAL A 199 -16.80 -15.31 3.28
C VAL A 199 -16.49 -14.73 1.91
N PHE A 200 -15.44 -15.21 1.23
CA PHE A 200 -15.08 -14.75 -0.10
C PHE A 200 -16.15 -15.13 -1.13
N GLY A 201 -16.67 -16.36 -1.07
CA GLY A 201 -17.78 -16.81 -1.90
C GLY A 201 -19.02 -15.93 -1.71
N ALA A 202 -19.45 -15.74 -0.45
CA ALA A 202 -20.61 -14.92 -0.14
C ALA A 202 -20.44 -13.45 -0.55
N HIS A 203 -19.22 -12.90 -0.45
CA HIS A 203 -18.95 -11.55 -0.91
C HIS A 203 -18.99 -11.44 -2.44
N LEU A 204 -18.48 -12.44 -3.17
CA LEU A 204 -18.58 -12.50 -4.62
C LEU A 204 -20.05 -12.55 -5.07
N ASP A 205 -20.86 -13.41 -4.44
CA ASP A 205 -22.29 -13.50 -4.72
C ASP A 205 -23.00 -12.15 -4.48
N LEU A 206 -22.67 -11.46 -3.38
CA LEU A 206 -23.18 -10.13 -3.09
C LEU A 206 -22.82 -9.10 -4.18
N LEU A 207 -21.57 -9.12 -4.67
CA LEU A 207 -21.15 -8.24 -5.77
C LEU A 207 -21.91 -8.55 -7.06
N CYS A 208 -22.11 -9.84 -7.38
CA CYS A 208 -22.88 -10.27 -8.54
C CYS A 208 -24.33 -9.77 -8.48
N VAL A 209 -25.01 -9.92 -7.33
CA VAL A 209 -26.38 -9.41 -7.13
C VAL A 209 -26.43 -7.88 -7.27
N ARG A 210 -25.48 -7.16 -6.65
CA ARG A 210 -25.41 -5.69 -6.76
C ARG A 210 -25.18 -5.21 -8.19
N ALA A 211 -24.39 -5.93 -8.97
CA ALA A 211 -24.19 -5.63 -10.39
C ALA A 211 -25.48 -5.87 -11.18
N ALA A 212 -26.15 -7.00 -10.96
CA ALA A 212 -27.39 -7.35 -11.65
C ALA A 212 -28.55 -6.38 -11.39
N VAL A 213 -28.64 -5.81 -10.17
CA VAL A 213 -29.69 -4.83 -9.80
C VAL A 213 -29.36 -3.39 -10.25
N ARG A 214 -28.11 -3.11 -10.65
CA ARG A 214 -27.68 -1.79 -11.16
C ARG A 214 -27.85 -1.63 -12.67
N ILE A 215 -28.16 -2.71 -13.38
CA ILE A 215 -28.53 -2.72 -14.79
C ILE A 215 -30.06 -2.61 -14.87
#